data_AF-A0A166D1S1-F1
#
_entry.id   AF-A0A166D1S1-F1
#
_cell.length_a   1.000
_cell.length_b   1.000
_cell.length_c   1.000
_cell.angle_alpha   90.00
_cell.angle_beta   90.00
_cell.angle_gamma   90.00
#
_symmetry.space_group_name_H-M   'P 1'
#
loop_
_entity.id
_entity.type
_entity.pdbx_description
1 polymer ?
#
loop_
_entity_poly.entity_id
_entity_poly.type
_entity_poly.pdbx_seq_one_letter_code
_entity_poly.pdbx_strand_id
1 'polypeptide(L)'
;MGRSTKKSPASAARPSIDSDPQGWERSWQAELDRTYASHVSRLPSILPNFRNVPRSTLASILDENEQQRQALDHKRLVELQDDIRTMCAQKSAEDDFPALWKAAGEEVRFKHYLTAMERVCEIPDMEKQRRTAPEVSWKVFKAKDGQGYLDVLLQLSREHPPRQYIYFHQRLVDSCLGISEPWDTSHSYIQDCAKFYQRGLAMRRMLFISLIVWNVMLSYYGRAETYVSQALQRERGLSSDMRAAGKAFGLSDAEMRATEKETKKTHKEQGHSLCTGCGKYDFQLPEDFKFKSCARCNTIGRTILYCSKECQLSDWKRGDPPHKTICGKPLAETAQQVSQASQGSGTKTRFPPAEAGFVRSPALLYTLNALEENRELDYVFVRPSHEDNDVGIRASVDNAMGQMFFALTLQRAVTTGDRASVQMLYEALKVSAETPGPGNIGAAALRKQLKNEYGVDVQDSA
;
A
#
# COMPACT_ATOMS: atom_id res chain seq x y z
N MET A 1 20.85 -28.77 37.23
CA MET A 1 21.74 -27.94 36.40
C MET A 1 21.08 -26.58 36.22
N GLY A 2 21.55 -25.54 36.91
CA GLY A 2 20.97 -24.19 36.83
C GLY A 2 21.45 -23.46 35.58
N ARG A 3 20.53 -23.05 34.69
CA ARG A 3 20.83 -22.15 33.58
C ARG A 3 21.15 -20.76 34.15
N SER A 4 22.43 -20.41 34.18
CA SER A 4 22.88 -19.04 34.44
C SER A 4 22.35 -18.13 33.34
N THR A 5 21.35 -17.31 33.67
CA THR A 5 20.85 -16.25 32.79
C THR A 5 21.86 -15.10 32.81
N LYS A 6 22.85 -15.13 31.90
CA LYS A 6 23.69 -13.96 31.63
C LYS A 6 22.74 -12.81 31.24
N LYS A 7 22.62 -11.80 32.12
CA LYS A 7 21.91 -10.56 31.81
C LYS A 7 22.50 -10.02 30.51
N SER A 8 21.67 -9.88 29.49
CA SER A 8 22.05 -9.18 28.26
C SER A 8 22.58 -7.79 28.65
N PRO A 9 23.70 -7.34 28.08
CA PRO A 9 24.23 -6.01 28.36
C PRO A 9 23.13 -4.97 28.12
N ALA A 10 22.96 -4.05 29.07
CA ALA A 10 21.99 -2.97 28.95
C ALA A 10 22.20 -2.28 27.59
N SER A 11 21.18 -2.28 26.74
CA SER A 11 21.29 -1.62 25.44
C SER A 11 21.51 -0.14 25.71
N ALA A 12 22.61 0.43 25.19
CA ALA A 12 22.82 1.87 25.19
C ALA A 12 21.55 2.57 24.67
N ALA A 13 21.18 3.68 25.29
CA ALA A 13 19.99 4.42 24.91
C ALA A 13 20.03 4.75 23.41
N ARG A 14 18.96 4.42 22.69
CA ARG A 14 18.83 4.72 21.26
C ARG A 14 18.82 6.26 21.09
N PRO A 15 19.61 6.84 20.17
CA PRO A 15 19.54 8.27 19.88
C PRO A 15 18.13 8.67 19.40
N SER A 16 17.68 9.90 19.65
CA SER A 16 16.41 10.38 19.07
C SER A 16 16.62 10.78 17.61
N ILE A 17 15.56 10.63 16.78
CA ILE A 17 15.55 11.12 15.41
C ILE A 17 15.81 12.64 15.36
N ASP A 18 15.28 13.40 16.33
CA ASP A 18 15.45 14.86 16.37
C ASP A 18 16.88 15.29 16.73
N SER A 19 17.56 14.50 17.57
CA SER A 19 18.87 14.87 18.12
C SER A 19 20.05 14.37 17.28
N ASP A 20 19.93 13.16 16.73
CA ASP A 20 20.96 12.52 15.90
C ASP A 20 20.28 11.57 14.90
N PRO A 21 19.70 12.11 13.80
CA PRO A 21 18.96 11.30 12.82
C PRO A 21 19.83 10.18 12.23
N GLN A 22 21.13 10.45 12.02
CA GLN A 22 22.06 9.46 11.48
C GLN A 22 22.38 8.37 12.50
N GLY A 23 22.61 8.73 13.77
CA GLY A 23 22.82 7.76 14.85
C GLY A 23 21.59 6.91 15.10
N TRP A 24 20.40 7.51 15.04
CA TRP A 24 19.13 6.81 15.10
C TRP A 24 19.02 5.77 13.98
N GLU A 25 19.28 6.15 12.73
CA GLU A 25 19.28 5.24 11.58
C GLU A 25 20.33 4.12 11.71
N ARG A 26 21.58 4.46 12.08
CA ARG A 26 22.63 3.47 12.32
C ARG A 26 22.25 2.47 13.40
N SER A 27 21.57 2.92 14.46
CA SER A 27 21.11 2.06 15.54
C SER A 27 20.05 1.06 15.06
N TRP A 28 19.17 1.47 14.15
CA TRP A 28 18.21 0.58 13.52
C TRP A 28 18.89 -0.43 12.61
N GLN A 29 19.81 0.01 11.74
CA GLN A 29 20.55 -0.91 10.88
C GLN A 29 21.32 -1.96 11.69
N ALA A 30 21.94 -1.57 12.82
CA ALA A 30 22.62 -2.51 13.71
C ALA A 30 21.64 -3.50 14.38
N GLU A 31 20.41 -3.09 14.65
CA GLU A 31 19.34 -3.97 15.13
C GLU A 31 18.89 -4.95 14.04
N LEU A 32 18.68 -4.50 12.82
CA LEU A 32 18.36 -5.36 11.67
C LEU A 32 19.48 -6.35 11.43
N ASP A 33 20.73 -5.89 11.37
CA ASP A 33 21.89 -6.75 11.15
C ASP A 33 22.01 -7.78 12.28
N ARG A 34 21.79 -7.44 13.54
CA ARG A 34 21.77 -8.41 14.65
C ARG A 34 20.63 -9.42 14.54
N THR A 35 19.44 -8.92 14.24
CA THR A 35 18.22 -9.71 14.10
C THR A 35 18.35 -10.67 12.92
N TYR A 36 18.97 -10.28 11.80
CA TYR A 36 18.97 -11.12 10.60
C TYR A 36 20.32 -11.82 10.32
N ALA A 37 21.45 -11.35 10.85
CA ALA A 37 22.76 -12.01 10.68
C ALA A 37 22.90 -13.30 11.47
N SER A 38 22.25 -13.41 12.62
CA SER A 38 22.32 -14.60 13.49
C SER A 38 21.49 -15.79 13.00
N HIS A 39 20.85 -15.68 11.84
CA HIS A 39 19.65 -16.47 11.52
C HIS A 39 19.66 -17.18 10.16
N VAL A 40 20.86 -17.44 9.62
CA VAL A 40 21.03 -18.26 8.41
C VAL A 40 20.59 -19.74 8.58
N SER A 41 20.35 -20.22 9.81
CA SER A 41 20.14 -21.66 10.08
C SER A 41 18.81 -22.11 10.73
N ARG A 42 17.78 -21.25 10.86
CA ARG A 42 16.36 -21.50 11.27
C ARG A 42 15.94 -20.55 12.39
N LEU A 43 15.14 -19.55 12.06
CA LEU A 43 14.45 -18.72 13.05
C LEU A 43 13.32 -19.51 13.71
N PRO A 44 13.25 -19.60 15.05
CA PRO A 44 11.99 -19.89 15.70
C PRO A 44 11.01 -18.78 15.30
N SER A 45 9.82 -19.17 14.85
CA SER A 45 8.76 -18.21 14.51
C SER A 45 8.51 -17.28 15.70
N ILE A 46 8.38 -15.97 15.46
CA ILE A 46 7.91 -15.00 16.46
C ILE A 46 6.45 -15.31 16.82
N LEU A 47 5.74 -16.02 15.94
CA LEU A 47 4.39 -16.42 16.23
C LEU A 47 4.32 -17.30 17.48
N PRO A 48 3.35 -17.04 18.37
CA PRO A 48 2.98 -18.00 19.38
C PRO A 48 2.71 -19.36 18.71
N ASN A 49 3.10 -20.45 19.37
CA ASN A 49 2.65 -21.76 18.96
C ASN A 49 1.14 -21.88 19.25
N PHE A 50 0.31 -21.41 18.31
CA PHE A 50 -1.14 -21.39 18.44
C PHE A 50 -1.75 -22.77 18.67
N ARG A 51 -1.01 -23.87 18.40
CA ARG A 51 -1.44 -25.24 18.73
C ARG A 51 -1.68 -25.44 20.23
N ASN A 52 -1.01 -24.67 21.09
CA ASN A 52 -1.11 -24.78 22.54
C ASN A 52 -2.08 -23.76 23.16
N VAL A 53 -2.70 -22.89 22.34
CA VAL A 53 -3.62 -21.86 22.83
C VAL A 53 -5.04 -22.45 22.89
N PRO A 54 -5.77 -22.30 24.01
CA PRO A 54 -7.15 -22.79 24.12
C PRO A 54 -8.05 -22.24 23.00
N ARG A 55 -8.96 -23.08 22.47
CA ARG A 55 -9.88 -22.68 21.39
C ARG A 55 -10.73 -21.46 21.73
N SER A 56 -11.14 -21.30 22.99
CA SER A 56 -11.89 -20.12 23.44
C SER A 56 -11.06 -18.83 23.31
N THR A 57 -9.77 -18.88 23.65
CA THR A 57 -8.84 -17.77 23.46
C THR A 57 -8.65 -17.45 21.97
N LEU A 58 -8.53 -18.47 21.12
CA LEU A 58 -8.46 -18.28 19.67
C LEU A 58 -9.75 -17.64 19.11
N ALA A 59 -10.92 -18.05 19.60
CA ALA A 59 -12.20 -17.49 19.20
C ALA A 59 -12.32 -16.00 19.55
N SER A 60 -11.77 -15.56 20.69
CA SER A 60 -11.73 -14.13 21.04
C SER A 60 -10.79 -13.30 20.16
N ILE A 61 -9.76 -13.91 19.56
CA ILE A 61 -8.85 -13.22 18.63
C ILE A 61 -9.53 -13.03 17.26
N LEU A 62 -10.42 -13.94 16.90
CA LEU A 62 -11.13 -13.97 15.62
C LEU A 62 -12.54 -13.37 15.68
N ASP A 63 -12.78 -12.43 16.60
CA ASP A 63 -14.10 -11.82 16.70
C ASP A 63 -14.43 -10.95 15.48
N GLU A 64 -15.72 -10.64 15.31
CA GLU A 64 -16.23 -9.86 14.17
C GLU A 64 -15.62 -8.45 14.06
N ASN A 65 -15.21 -7.83 15.18
CA ASN A 65 -14.56 -6.52 15.15
C ASN A 65 -13.12 -6.62 14.67
N GLU A 66 -12.37 -7.62 15.15
CA GLU A 66 -10.99 -7.84 14.75
C GLU A 66 -10.90 -8.16 13.25
N GLN A 67 -11.84 -8.98 12.76
CA GLN A 67 -11.99 -9.27 11.32
C GLN A 67 -12.39 -8.03 10.53
N GLN A 68 -13.35 -7.23 11.01
CA GLN A 68 -13.75 -5.98 10.35
C GLN A 68 -12.56 -5.01 10.29
N ARG A 69 -11.80 -4.89 11.38
CA ARG A 69 -10.63 -4.03 11.46
C ARG A 69 -9.58 -4.47 10.45
N GLN A 70 -9.23 -5.75 10.42
CA GLN A 70 -8.29 -6.28 9.44
C GLN A 70 -8.78 -6.05 8.00
N ALA A 71 -10.08 -6.15 7.72
CA ALA A 71 -10.65 -5.82 6.42
C ALA A 71 -10.54 -4.32 6.08
N LEU A 72 -10.68 -3.41 7.06
CA LEU A 72 -10.49 -1.97 6.87
C LEU A 72 -9.01 -1.62 6.66
N ASP A 73 -8.11 -2.19 7.46
CA ASP A 73 -6.65 -2.02 7.29
C ASP A 73 -6.19 -2.55 5.93
N HIS A 74 -6.74 -3.69 5.49
CA HIS A 74 -6.54 -4.22 4.16
C HIS A 74 -6.97 -3.23 3.09
N LYS A 75 -8.21 -2.73 3.15
CA LYS A 75 -8.74 -1.76 2.19
C LYS A 75 -7.85 -0.52 2.09
N ARG A 76 -7.44 0.04 3.22
CA ARG A 76 -6.56 1.22 3.28
C ARG A 76 -5.18 0.96 2.70
N LEU A 77 -4.62 -0.21 2.95
CA LEU A 77 -3.34 -0.60 2.37
C LEU A 77 -3.44 -0.69 0.84
N VAL A 78 -4.54 -1.23 0.32
CA VAL A 78 -4.80 -1.25 -1.13
C VAL A 78 -4.93 0.17 -1.67
N GLU A 79 -5.77 1.02 -1.05
CA GLU A 79 -5.94 2.42 -1.44
C GLU A 79 -4.60 3.18 -1.45
N LEU A 80 -3.79 3.04 -0.40
CA LEU A 80 -2.46 3.65 -0.33
C LEU A 80 -1.52 3.16 -1.44
N GLN A 81 -1.54 1.87 -1.77
CA GLN A 81 -0.74 1.35 -2.88
C GLN A 81 -1.26 1.80 -4.25
N ASP A 82 -2.57 1.97 -4.39
CA ASP A 82 -3.19 2.58 -5.58
C ASP A 82 -2.79 4.06 -5.72
N ASP A 83 -2.72 4.81 -4.62
CA ASP A 83 -2.23 6.20 -4.59
C ASP A 83 -0.76 6.28 -4.99
N ILE A 84 0.10 5.41 -4.42
CA ILE A 84 1.51 5.28 -4.80
C ILE A 84 1.62 4.97 -6.29
N ARG A 85 0.86 3.99 -6.80
CA ARG A 85 0.86 3.62 -8.22
C ARG A 85 0.48 4.80 -9.10
N THR A 86 -0.60 5.50 -8.75
CA THR A 86 -1.13 6.63 -9.52
C THR A 86 -0.12 7.77 -9.57
N MET A 87 0.42 8.19 -8.41
CA MET A 87 1.41 9.25 -8.36
C MET A 87 2.72 8.83 -9.05
N CYS A 88 3.17 7.59 -8.87
CA CYS A 88 4.37 7.08 -9.52
C CYS A 88 4.21 7.04 -11.04
N ALA A 89 3.05 6.62 -11.54
CA ALA A 89 2.73 6.59 -12.96
C ALA A 89 2.75 8.01 -13.55
N GLN A 90 2.00 8.93 -12.94
CA GLN A 90 1.96 10.34 -13.30
C GLN A 90 3.35 10.96 -13.31
N LYS A 91 4.10 10.83 -12.21
CA LYS A 91 5.42 11.45 -12.06
C LYS A 91 6.54 10.81 -12.88
N SER A 92 6.38 9.54 -13.27
CA SER A 92 7.30 8.93 -14.24
C SER A 92 7.02 9.40 -15.66
N ALA A 93 5.75 9.67 -16.00
CA ALA A 93 5.35 10.16 -17.31
C ALA A 93 5.68 11.65 -17.51
N GLU A 94 5.29 12.50 -16.56
CA GLU A 94 5.47 13.98 -16.64
C GLU A 94 6.93 14.40 -16.46
N ASP A 95 7.59 13.89 -15.42
CA ASP A 95 8.84 14.47 -14.90
C ASP A 95 10.06 13.56 -15.11
N ASP A 96 9.85 12.29 -15.48
CA ASP A 96 10.88 11.26 -15.42
C ASP A 96 11.46 11.12 -13.99
N PHE A 97 10.56 10.97 -13.01
CA PHE A 97 10.92 10.84 -11.59
C PHE A 97 12.09 9.88 -11.31
N PRO A 98 12.19 8.68 -11.92
CA PRO A 98 13.34 7.80 -11.71
C PRO A 98 14.69 8.44 -12.07
N ALA A 99 14.76 9.19 -13.17
CA ALA A 99 15.98 9.91 -13.55
C ALA A 99 16.27 11.07 -12.59
N LEU A 100 15.24 11.85 -12.22
CA LEU A 100 15.38 12.95 -11.26
C LEU A 100 15.86 12.46 -9.89
N TRP A 101 15.30 11.36 -9.38
CA TRP A 101 15.71 10.76 -8.12
C TRP A 101 17.17 10.31 -8.14
N LYS A 102 17.63 9.68 -9.23
CA LYS A 102 19.05 9.30 -9.38
C LYS A 102 19.96 10.52 -9.44
N ALA A 103 19.53 11.56 -10.15
CA ALA A 103 20.27 12.82 -10.24
C ALA A 103 20.29 13.58 -8.90
N ALA A 104 19.30 13.39 -8.02
CA ALA A 104 19.32 13.94 -6.68
C ALA A 104 20.45 13.29 -5.87
N GLY A 105 21.46 14.06 -5.45
CA GLY A 105 22.59 13.53 -4.69
C GLY A 105 22.19 12.79 -3.40
N GLU A 106 23.10 11.98 -2.85
CA GLU A 106 22.84 11.14 -1.66
C GLU A 106 22.28 11.95 -0.47
N GLU A 107 22.79 13.16 -0.23
CA GLU A 107 22.33 14.05 0.84
C GLU A 107 20.85 14.46 0.67
N VAL A 108 20.44 14.82 -0.54
CA VAL A 108 19.05 15.22 -0.85
C VAL A 108 18.12 14.03 -0.64
N ARG A 109 18.49 12.86 -1.18
CA ARG A 109 17.73 11.62 -1.00
C ARG A 109 17.60 11.24 0.48
N PHE A 110 18.69 11.39 1.24
CA PHE A 110 18.70 11.07 2.67
C PHE A 110 17.79 12.00 3.48
N LYS A 111 17.74 13.29 3.13
CA LYS A 111 16.82 14.25 3.74
C LYS A 111 15.36 13.84 3.55
N HIS A 112 14.96 13.47 2.33
CA HIS A 112 13.58 13.02 2.06
C HIS A 112 13.25 11.71 2.77
N TYR A 113 14.22 10.79 2.83
CA TYR A 113 14.11 9.57 3.61
C TYR A 113 13.86 9.85 5.10
N LEU A 114 14.67 10.69 5.75
CA LEU A 114 14.49 11.03 7.16
C LEU A 114 13.15 11.73 7.42
N THR A 115 12.77 12.66 6.54
CA THR A 115 11.46 13.33 6.62
C THR A 115 10.31 12.32 6.58
N ALA A 116 10.40 11.29 5.73
CA ALA A 116 9.40 10.24 5.67
C ALA A 116 9.39 9.38 6.94
N MET A 117 10.57 9.02 7.44
CA MET A 117 10.72 8.24 8.67
C MET A 117 10.13 8.96 9.89
N GLU A 118 10.41 10.26 10.05
CA GLU A 118 9.85 11.10 11.10
C GLU A 118 8.31 11.04 11.10
N ARG A 119 7.69 11.42 9.98
CA ARG A 119 6.23 11.44 9.81
C ARG A 119 5.59 10.07 10.09
N VAL A 120 6.19 9.00 9.59
CA VAL A 120 5.62 7.66 9.75
C VAL A 120 5.83 7.14 11.16
N CYS A 121 6.95 7.44 11.82
CA CYS A 121 7.23 6.96 13.17
C CYS A 121 6.47 7.74 14.26
N GLU A 122 5.94 8.93 13.93
CA GLU A 122 4.94 9.63 14.75
C GLU A 122 3.60 8.86 14.83
N ILE A 123 3.30 8.04 13.82
CA ILE A 123 2.08 7.22 13.83
C ILE A 123 2.23 6.13 14.90
N PRO A 124 1.23 5.95 15.78
CA PRO A 124 1.21 4.90 16.78
C PRO A 124 1.66 3.53 16.26
N ASP A 125 2.56 2.88 17.00
CA ASP A 125 3.11 1.55 16.73
C ASP A 125 3.95 1.38 15.44
N MET A 126 4.12 2.41 14.61
CA MET A 126 4.88 2.31 13.36
C MET A 126 6.39 2.21 13.57
N GLU A 127 6.96 2.90 14.57
CA GLU A 127 8.38 2.75 14.93
C GLU A 127 8.76 1.28 15.23
N LYS A 128 7.82 0.49 15.77
CA LYS A 128 8.06 -0.94 16.05
C LYS A 128 8.11 -1.78 14.77
N GLN A 129 7.41 -1.37 13.71
CA GLN A 129 7.35 -2.10 12.43
C GLN A 129 8.67 -2.06 11.67
N ARG A 130 9.55 -1.09 11.97
CA ARG A 130 10.91 -1.01 11.42
C ARG A 130 11.68 -2.32 11.54
N ARG A 131 11.50 -3.07 12.63
CA ARG A 131 12.22 -4.34 12.86
C ARG A 131 11.88 -5.42 11.85
N THR A 132 10.73 -5.32 11.19
CA THR A 132 10.24 -6.32 10.23
C THR A 132 10.27 -5.80 8.79
N ALA A 133 10.76 -4.58 8.55
CA ALA A 133 10.79 -3.94 7.23
C ALA A 133 12.21 -3.52 6.81
N PRO A 134 13.17 -4.46 6.67
CA PRO A 134 14.54 -4.13 6.26
C PRO A 134 14.63 -3.49 4.87
N GLU A 135 13.61 -3.68 4.03
CA GLU A 135 13.54 -3.19 2.65
C GLU A 135 13.54 -1.66 2.56
N VAL A 136 13.08 -1.00 3.62
CA VAL A 136 13.01 0.47 3.70
C VAL A 136 14.07 1.08 4.61
N SER A 137 15.13 0.33 4.93
CA SER A 137 16.30 0.89 5.60
C SER A 137 17.09 1.81 4.66
N TRP A 138 17.80 2.80 5.22
CA TRP A 138 18.63 3.70 4.41
C TRP A 138 19.69 2.94 3.60
N LYS A 139 20.27 1.89 4.19
CA LYS A 139 21.23 1.01 3.52
C LYS A 139 20.68 0.41 2.22
N VAL A 140 19.41 0.01 2.23
CA VAL A 140 18.74 -0.53 1.03
C VAL A 140 18.39 0.59 0.07
N PHE A 141 17.76 1.67 0.54
CA PHE A 141 17.32 2.78 -0.32
C PHE A 141 18.48 3.43 -1.11
N LYS A 142 19.63 3.62 -0.46
CA LYS A 142 20.79 4.24 -1.11
C LYS A 142 21.58 3.31 -2.03
N ALA A 143 21.29 2.02 -2.03
CA ALA A 143 22.03 1.04 -2.81
C ALA A 143 22.02 1.39 -4.30
N LYS A 144 23.17 1.17 -4.96
CA LYS A 144 23.40 1.48 -6.39
C LYS A 144 22.92 2.90 -6.75
N ASP A 145 23.38 3.88 -5.97
CA ASP A 145 23.12 5.30 -6.19
C ASP A 145 21.61 5.67 -6.19
N GLY A 146 20.90 5.19 -5.16
CA GLY A 146 19.47 5.47 -4.98
C GLY A 146 18.52 4.53 -5.73
N GLN A 147 19.03 3.58 -6.53
CA GLN A 147 18.20 2.58 -7.21
C GLN A 147 17.38 1.72 -6.24
N GLY A 148 17.89 1.43 -5.04
CA GLY A 148 17.17 0.59 -4.09
C GLY A 148 15.82 1.14 -3.67
N TYR A 149 15.67 2.48 -3.56
CA TYR A 149 14.35 3.10 -3.35
C TYR A 149 13.44 2.90 -4.57
N LEU A 150 13.97 3.10 -5.78
CA LEU A 150 13.20 2.92 -7.01
C LEU A 150 12.77 1.46 -7.20
N ASP A 151 13.59 0.49 -6.81
CA ASP A 151 13.22 -0.93 -6.87
C ASP A 151 11.99 -1.23 -6.01
N VAL A 152 11.95 -0.67 -4.79
CA VAL A 152 10.81 -0.77 -3.88
C VAL A 152 9.59 -0.04 -4.43
N LEU A 153 9.75 1.19 -4.90
CA LEU A 153 8.67 2.00 -5.48
C LEU A 153 8.06 1.30 -6.69
N LEU A 154 8.88 0.88 -7.65
CA LEU A 154 8.43 0.19 -8.86
C LEU A 154 7.74 -1.13 -8.55
N GLN A 155 8.13 -1.82 -7.48
CA GLN A 155 7.45 -3.03 -7.04
C GLN A 155 6.05 -2.73 -6.47
N LEU A 156 5.87 -1.64 -5.69
CA LEU A 156 4.55 -1.21 -5.20
C LEU A 156 3.65 -0.65 -6.32
N SER A 157 4.24 -0.06 -7.34
CA SER A 157 3.52 0.54 -8.48
C SER A 157 3.14 -0.46 -9.58
N ARG A 158 3.38 -1.76 -9.41
CA ARG A 158 2.99 -2.76 -10.41
C ARG A 158 1.48 -2.86 -10.54
N GLU A 159 1.02 -3.20 -11.75
CA GLU A 159 -0.35 -3.68 -11.95
C GLU A 159 -0.61 -4.87 -11.02
N HIS A 160 -1.72 -4.81 -10.31
CA HIS A 160 -2.19 -5.88 -9.44
C HIS A 160 -3.72 -5.97 -9.52
N PRO A 161 -4.31 -7.15 -9.25
CA PRO A 161 -5.76 -7.29 -9.31
C PRO A 161 -6.46 -6.32 -8.34
N PRO A 162 -7.67 -5.83 -8.68
CA PRO A 162 -8.43 -4.98 -7.79
C PRO A 162 -8.58 -5.61 -6.40
N ARG A 163 -8.54 -4.78 -5.35
CA ARG A 163 -8.70 -5.18 -3.93
C ARG A 163 -7.58 -6.06 -3.38
N GLN A 164 -6.48 -6.25 -4.09
CA GLN A 164 -5.29 -6.93 -3.58
C GLN A 164 -4.23 -5.89 -3.25
N TYR A 165 -3.41 -6.14 -2.24
CA TYR A 165 -2.18 -5.38 -2.03
C TYR A 165 -0.99 -6.24 -2.47
N ILE A 166 0.07 -5.60 -2.89
CA ILE A 166 1.35 -6.22 -3.22
C ILE A 166 2.08 -6.53 -1.92
N TYR A 167 2.46 -7.80 -1.75
CA TYR A 167 3.26 -8.26 -0.62
C TYR A 167 4.72 -8.46 -1.01
N PHE A 168 5.63 -8.01 -0.14
CA PHE A 168 7.06 -8.11 -0.37
C PHE A 168 7.61 -9.36 0.32
N HIS A 169 7.83 -10.41 -0.45
CA HIS A 169 8.45 -11.62 0.07
C HIS A 169 9.91 -11.36 0.45
N GLN A 170 10.22 -11.55 1.73
CA GLN A 170 11.59 -11.53 2.21
C GLN A 170 11.78 -12.76 3.08
N ARG A 171 12.55 -13.74 2.57
CA ARG A 171 12.66 -15.08 3.15
C ARG A 171 12.90 -15.12 4.67
N LEU A 172 13.78 -14.27 5.19
CA LEU A 172 14.08 -14.22 6.62
C LEU A 172 12.93 -13.59 7.42
N VAL A 173 12.33 -12.51 6.92
CA VAL A 173 11.15 -11.89 7.53
C VAL A 173 9.98 -12.86 7.49
N ASP A 174 9.67 -13.44 6.35
CA ASP A 174 8.58 -14.39 6.14
C ASP A 174 8.75 -15.60 7.07
N SER A 175 9.97 -16.17 7.15
CA SER A 175 10.28 -17.25 8.10
C SER A 175 10.07 -16.81 9.54
N CYS A 176 10.44 -15.58 9.89
CA CYS A 176 10.28 -15.01 11.23
C CYS A 176 8.80 -14.83 11.59
N LEU A 177 8.00 -14.40 10.62
CA LEU A 177 6.55 -14.19 10.74
C LEU A 177 5.74 -15.46 10.50
N GLY A 178 6.38 -16.59 10.17
CA GLY A 178 5.72 -17.85 9.81
C GLY A 178 4.88 -17.78 8.53
N ILE A 179 5.17 -16.84 7.64
CA ILE A 179 4.46 -16.64 6.37
C ILE A 179 5.03 -17.61 5.33
N SER A 180 4.15 -18.26 4.58
CA SER A 180 4.49 -19.20 3.51
C SER A 180 3.85 -18.77 2.19
N GLU A 181 4.53 -19.03 1.07
CA GLU A 181 4.00 -18.84 -0.28
C GLU A 181 3.05 -19.98 -0.69
N PRO A 182 2.01 -19.70 -1.53
CA PRO A 182 1.59 -18.38 -2.01
C PRO A 182 0.82 -17.60 -0.94
N TRP A 183 1.07 -16.29 -0.84
CA TRP A 183 0.37 -15.39 0.09
C TRP A 183 -0.85 -14.76 -0.59
N ASP A 184 -2.04 -15.29 -0.28
CA ASP A 184 -3.28 -14.77 -0.86
C ASP A 184 -3.75 -13.49 -0.14
N THR A 185 -3.69 -12.37 -0.86
CA THR A 185 -4.16 -11.07 -0.39
C THR A 185 -5.61 -10.78 -0.81
N SER A 186 -6.26 -11.64 -1.60
CA SER A 186 -7.58 -11.36 -2.17
C SER A 186 -8.75 -11.47 -1.18
N HIS A 187 -8.67 -12.39 -0.22
CA HIS A 187 -9.78 -12.66 0.70
C HIS A 187 -9.67 -11.84 1.99
N SER A 188 -10.64 -11.00 2.33
CA SER A 188 -10.60 -10.22 3.58
C SER A 188 -10.94 -11.01 4.85
N TYR A 189 -11.45 -12.24 4.73
CA TYR A 189 -11.92 -13.04 5.85
C TYR A 189 -11.11 -14.33 6.03
N ILE A 190 -10.64 -14.58 7.27
CA ILE A 190 -9.80 -15.74 7.58
C ILE A 190 -10.31 -16.46 8.82
N GLN A 191 -10.66 -17.74 8.68
CA GLN A 191 -11.11 -18.58 9.81
C GLN A 191 -9.96 -19.18 10.63
N ASP A 192 -8.79 -19.36 10.02
CA ASP A 192 -7.62 -19.91 10.71
C ASP A 192 -6.91 -18.83 11.53
N CYS A 193 -6.84 -19.02 12.85
CA CYS A 193 -6.28 -18.00 13.75
C CYS A 193 -4.80 -17.71 13.49
N ALA A 194 -4.02 -18.71 13.09
CA ALA A 194 -2.61 -18.51 12.80
C ALA A 194 -2.45 -17.67 11.52
N LYS A 195 -3.21 -17.99 10.46
CA LYS A 195 -3.24 -17.20 9.22
C LYS A 195 -3.78 -15.78 9.43
N PHE A 196 -4.80 -15.61 10.27
CA PHE A 196 -5.36 -14.30 10.61
C PHE A 196 -4.29 -13.41 11.25
N TYR A 197 -3.57 -13.96 12.22
CA TYR A 197 -2.50 -13.24 12.92
C TYR A 197 -1.29 -12.98 12.01
N GLN A 198 -0.86 -13.98 11.23
CA GLN A 198 0.16 -13.83 10.19
C GLN A 198 -0.20 -12.67 9.25
N ARG A 199 -1.46 -12.59 8.83
CA ARG A 199 -1.94 -11.50 7.98
C ARG A 199 -1.93 -10.16 8.68
N GLY A 200 -2.30 -10.11 9.95
CA GLY A 200 -2.18 -8.90 10.74
C GLY A 200 -0.75 -8.34 10.72
N LEU A 201 0.24 -9.22 10.93
CA LEU A 201 1.65 -8.85 10.87
C LEU A 201 2.11 -8.45 9.46
N ALA A 202 1.73 -9.23 8.45
CA ALA A 202 2.05 -8.97 7.05
C ALA A 202 1.52 -7.60 6.60
N MET A 203 0.26 -7.28 6.90
CA MET A 203 -0.36 -6.01 6.55
C MET A 203 0.28 -4.83 7.28
N ARG A 204 0.58 -4.95 8.58
CA ARG A 204 1.25 -3.87 9.33
C ARG A 204 2.64 -3.57 8.77
N ARG A 205 3.39 -4.62 8.43
CA ARG A 205 4.67 -4.48 7.74
C ARG A 205 4.50 -3.78 6.39
N MET A 206 3.55 -4.25 5.56
CA MET A 206 3.35 -3.65 4.24
C MET A 206 2.82 -2.21 4.31
N LEU A 207 1.97 -1.89 5.29
CA LEU A 207 1.52 -0.53 5.56
C LEU A 207 2.70 0.37 5.92
N PHE A 208 3.60 -0.08 6.79
CA PHE A 208 4.82 0.66 7.12
C PHE A 208 5.69 0.92 5.88
N ILE A 209 5.95 -0.12 5.07
CA ILE A 209 6.73 -0.01 3.83
C ILE A 209 6.07 0.99 2.87
N SER A 210 4.77 0.83 2.59
CA SER A 210 4.03 1.71 1.70
C SER A 210 4.04 3.16 2.19
N LEU A 211 3.82 3.40 3.49
CA LEU A 211 3.81 4.74 4.07
C LEU A 211 5.16 5.44 3.96
N ILE A 212 6.27 4.72 4.16
CA ILE A 212 7.62 5.27 3.97
C ILE A 212 7.83 5.66 2.51
N VAL A 213 7.52 4.75 1.57
CA VAL A 213 7.72 5.01 0.14
C VAL A 213 6.90 6.20 -0.34
N TRP A 214 5.63 6.25 0.09
CA TRP A 214 4.70 7.35 -0.17
C TRP A 214 5.23 8.67 0.37
N ASN A 215 5.65 8.71 1.63
CA ASN A 215 6.13 9.95 2.24
C ASN A 215 7.47 10.43 1.67
N VAL A 216 8.32 9.53 1.15
CA VAL A 216 9.52 9.94 0.39
C VAL A 216 9.10 10.64 -0.90
N MET A 217 8.15 10.08 -1.68
CA MET A 217 7.63 10.74 -2.89
C MET A 217 7.01 12.09 -2.56
N LEU A 218 6.11 12.14 -1.57
CA LEU A 218 5.47 13.39 -1.15
C LEU A 218 6.51 14.43 -0.75
N SER A 219 7.48 14.08 0.09
CA SER A 219 8.54 14.97 0.53
C SER A 219 9.37 15.51 -0.64
N TYR A 220 9.71 14.65 -1.61
CA TYR A 220 10.47 15.04 -2.81
C TYR A 220 9.75 16.12 -3.62
N TYR A 221 8.42 16.02 -3.73
CA TYR A 221 7.58 16.98 -4.42
C TYR A 221 7.06 18.12 -3.53
N GLY A 222 7.62 18.31 -2.33
CA GLY A 222 7.20 19.38 -1.41
C GLY A 222 5.78 19.23 -0.86
N ARG A 223 5.25 18.00 -0.86
CA ARG A 223 3.93 17.64 -0.35
C ARG A 223 4.03 16.96 1.03
N ALA A 224 2.90 16.97 1.73
CA ALA A 224 2.73 16.26 2.99
C ALA A 224 1.28 15.81 3.14
N GLU A 225 1.10 14.62 3.68
CA GLU A 225 -0.21 14.08 4.04
C GLU A 225 -0.14 13.53 5.45
N THR A 226 -1.24 13.69 6.19
CA THR A 226 -1.35 13.17 7.55
C THR A 226 -2.05 11.83 7.50
N TYR A 227 -1.33 10.77 7.80
CA TYR A 227 -1.94 9.48 8.05
C TYR A 227 -2.43 9.41 9.50
N VAL A 228 -3.71 9.15 9.68
CA VAL A 228 -4.33 9.09 11.00
C VAL A 228 -4.58 7.64 11.38
N SER A 229 -4.05 7.23 12.54
CA SER A 229 -4.39 5.93 13.13
C SER A 229 -5.87 5.90 13.49
N GLN A 230 -6.58 4.86 13.03
CA GLN A 230 -7.97 4.68 13.41
C GLN A 230 -8.03 4.15 14.83
N ALA A 231 -8.97 4.68 15.62
CA ALA A 231 -9.27 4.14 16.92
C ALA A 231 -9.54 2.65 16.80
N LEU A 232 -8.75 1.86 17.53
CA LEU A 232 -9.16 0.52 17.87
C LEU A 232 -10.50 0.67 18.59
N GLN A 233 -11.49 -0.10 18.12
CA GLN A 233 -12.83 -0.03 18.67
C GLN A 233 -12.77 -0.23 20.18
N ARG A 234 -13.75 0.37 20.87
CA ARG A 234 -13.84 0.34 22.33
C ARG A 234 -13.73 -1.11 22.80
N GLU A 235 -12.55 -1.49 23.28
CA GLU A 235 -12.31 -2.85 23.74
C GLU A 235 -13.37 -3.14 24.81
N ARG A 236 -14.18 -4.16 24.55
CA ARG A 236 -14.92 -4.79 25.65
C ARG A 236 -13.83 -5.21 26.61
N GLY A 237 -13.91 -4.76 27.85
CA GLY A 237 -12.89 -5.05 28.85
C GLY A 237 -12.54 -6.54 28.87
N LEU A 238 -11.33 -6.88 29.33
CA LEU A 238 -10.78 -8.23 29.25
C LEU A 238 -11.85 -9.29 29.53
N SER A 239 -12.10 -10.16 28.53
CA SER A 239 -13.08 -11.23 28.64
C SER A 239 -12.72 -12.16 29.82
N SER A 240 -13.70 -12.89 30.34
CA SER A 240 -13.45 -13.88 31.40
C SER A 240 -12.33 -14.86 31.02
N ASP A 241 -12.29 -15.28 29.75
CA ASP A 241 -11.27 -16.19 29.23
C ASP A 241 -9.89 -15.52 29.14
N MET A 242 -9.81 -14.26 28.72
CA MET A 242 -8.54 -13.52 28.73
C MET A 242 -8.02 -13.31 30.14
N ARG A 243 -8.90 -13.05 31.11
CA ARG A 243 -8.53 -12.96 32.53
C ARG A 243 -8.02 -14.30 33.06
N ALA A 244 -8.70 -15.40 32.71
CA ALA A 244 -8.27 -16.74 33.08
C ALA A 244 -6.91 -17.09 32.47
N ALA A 245 -6.70 -16.77 31.19
CA ALA A 245 -5.42 -16.95 30.51
C ALA A 245 -4.32 -16.10 31.15
N GLY A 246 -4.57 -14.82 31.43
CA GLY A 246 -3.62 -13.94 32.13
C GLY A 246 -3.19 -14.50 33.48
N LYS A 247 -4.15 -15.01 34.28
CA LYS A 247 -3.85 -15.71 35.54
C LYS A 247 -3.01 -16.97 35.33
N ALA A 248 -3.28 -17.75 34.29
CA ALA A 248 -2.47 -18.93 33.95
C ALA A 248 -1.03 -18.55 33.54
N PHE A 249 -0.82 -17.35 33.03
CA PHE A 249 0.50 -16.76 32.78
C PHE A 249 1.12 -16.07 34.01
N GLY A 250 0.48 -16.15 35.17
CA GLY A 250 0.99 -15.57 36.43
C GLY A 250 0.72 -14.07 36.59
N LEU A 251 -0.12 -13.45 35.76
CA LEU A 251 -0.52 -12.06 35.93
C LEU A 251 -1.56 -11.93 37.04
N SER A 252 -1.36 -10.95 37.93
CA SER A 252 -2.32 -10.59 38.97
C SER A 252 -3.52 -9.82 38.39
N ASP A 253 -4.63 -9.78 39.13
CA ASP A 253 -5.80 -8.98 38.76
C ASP A 253 -5.48 -7.47 38.70
N ALA A 254 -4.51 -7.00 39.47
CA ALA A 254 -4.07 -5.61 39.46
C ALA A 254 -3.29 -5.28 38.17
N GLU A 255 -2.35 -6.14 37.77
CA GLU A 255 -1.59 -5.98 36.52
C GLU A 255 -2.51 -6.04 35.31
N MET A 256 -3.44 -6.99 35.26
CA MET A 256 -4.41 -7.08 34.16
C MET A 256 -5.28 -5.82 34.04
N ARG A 257 -5.74 -5.24 35.17
CA ARG A 257 -6.49 -3.97 35.16
C ARG A 257 -5.63 -2.78 34.77
N ALA A 258 -4.37 -2.75 35.19
CA ALA A 258 -3.43 -1.71 34.82
C ALA A 258 -3.18 -1.73 33.30
N THR A 259 -2.92 -2.90 32.73
CA THR A 259 -2.79 -3.10 31.29
C THR A 259 -4.08 -2.70 30.57
N GLU A 260 -5.25 -3.14 31.03
CA GLU A 260 -6.54 -2.76 30.43
C GLU A 260 -6.76 -1.24 30.46
N LYS A 261 -6.39 -0.57 31.55
CA LYS A 261 -6.51 0.89 31.69
C LYS A 261 -5.53 1.61 30.75
N GLU A 262 -4.30 1.14 30.65
CA GLU A 262 -3.29 1.71 29.76
C GLU A 262 -3.71 1.52 28.31
N THR A 263 -4.10 0.32 27.89
CA THR A 263 -4.62 0.05 26.53
C THR A 263 -5.79 0.97 26.19
N LYS A 264 -6.76 1.14 27.10
CA LYS A 264 -7.88 2.08 26.90
C LYS A 264 -7.43 3.53 26.80
N LYS A 265 -6.45 3.94 27.60
CA LYS A 265 -5.89 5.29 27.58
C LYS A 265 -5.19 5.54 26.24
N THR A 266 -4.26 4.66 25.86
CA THR A 266 -3.56 4.69 24.57
C THR A 266 -4.56 4.72 23.41
N HIS A 267 -5.61 3.90 23.42
CA HIS A 267 -6.64 3.94 22.39
C HIS A 267 -7.43 5.24 22.34
N LYS A 268 -7.74 5.83 23.49
CA LYS A 268 -8.45 7.10 23.54
C LYS A 268 -7.57 8.26 23.05
N GLU A 269 -6.28 8.22 23.35
CA GLU A 269 -5.33 9.28 23.00
C GLU A 269 -4.86 9.20 21.55
N GLN A 270 -4.77 8.00 20.99
CA GLN A 270 -4.15 7.76 19.67
C GLN A 270 -5.14 7.38 18.58
N GLY A 271 -6.37 7.06 18.98
CA GLY A 271 -7.38 6.50 18.12
C GLY A 271 -8.42 7.53 17.71
N HIS A 272 -8.63 7.67 16.40
CA HIS A 272 -9.73 8.46 15.87
C HIS A 272 -10.83 7.59 15.24
N SER A 273 -12.08 7.82 15.65
CA SER A 273 -13.24 7.23 14.98
C SER A 273 -13.48 7.92 13.64
N LEU A 274 -13.93 7.18 12.62
CA LEU A 274 -14.23 7.75 11.31
C LEU A 274 -15.62 7.38 10.80
N CYS A 275 -16.20 8.26 9.99
CA CYS A 275 -17.45 8.03 9.28
C CYS A 275 -17.23 7.00 8.16
N THR A 276 -17.97 5.88 8.21
CA THR A 276 -17.92 4.83 7.18
C THR A 276 -18.33 5.36 5.80
N GLY A 277 -19.24 6.34 5.76
CA GLY A 277 -19.78 6.87 4.50
C GLY A 277 -18.94 7.97 3.84
N CYS A 278 -18.17 8.76 4.59
CA CYS A 278 -17.41 9.89 4.03
C CYS A 278 -15.95 9.98 4.48
N GLY A 279 -15.48 9.06 5.32
CA GLY A 279 -14.09 9.03 5.79
C GLY A 279 -13.72 10.07 6.85
N LYS A 280 -14.59 11.04 7.16
CA LYS A 280 -14.30 12.09 8.16
C LYS A 280 -14.02 11.52 9.53
N TYR A 281 -12.94 11.98 10.16
CA TYR A 281 -12.54 11.65 11.52
C TYR A 281 -13.30 12.46 12.57
N ASP A 282 -13.36 11.98 13.81
CA ASP A 282 -13.95 12.70 14.95
C ASP A 282 -13.35 14.09 15.16
N PHE A 283 -12.02 14.23 15.10
CA PHE A 283 -11.35 15.52 15.29
C PHE A 283 -11.66 16.56 14.18
N GLN A 284 -12.26 16.12 13.07
CA GLN A 284 -12.73 17.00 11.98
C GLN A 284 -14.19 17.44 12.18
N LEU A 285 -14.84 16.97 13.25
CA LEU A 285 -16.21 17.29 13.63
C LEU A 285 -16.19 18.15 14.91
N PRO A 286 -17.30 18.84 15.27
CA PRO A 286 -17.37 19.61 16.52
C PRO A 286 -17.02 18.74 17.74
N GLU A 287 -16.40 19.31 18.78
CA GLU A 287 -15.87 18.56 19.94
C GLU A 287 -16.90 17.64 20.63
N ASP A 288 -18.17 18.06 20.66
CA ASP A 288 -19.28 17.29 21.25
C ASP A 288 -20.00 16.37 20.25
N PHE A 289 -19.48 16.22 19.04
CA PHE A 289 -20.11 15.43 18.00
C PHE A 289 -20.06 13.94 18.33
N LYS A 290 -21.22 13.28 18.26
CA LYS A 290 -21.35 11.82 18.46
C LYS A 290 -21.75 11.14 17.17
N PHE A 291 -20.91 10.22 16.71
CA PHE A 291 -21.24 9.35 15.59
C PHE A 291 -22.52 8.55 15.85
N LYS A 292 -23.34 8.40 14.81
CA LYS A 292 -24.49 7.48 14.81
C LYS A 292 -23.99 6.08 14.47
N SER A 293 -24.41 5.07 15.22
CA SER A 293 -24.04 3.67 14.97
C SER A 293 -25.17 2.87 14.35
N CYS A 294 -24.87 1.94 13.43
CA CYS A 294 -25.86 0.99 12.93
C CYS A 294 -26.24 -0.04 14.01
N ALA A 295 -27.49 0.01 14.51
CA ALA A 295 -27.95 -0.86 15.59
C ALA A 295 -27.83 -2.36 15.25
N ARG A 296 -28.21 -2.77 14.02
CA ARG A 296 -28.13 -4.18 13.58
C ARG A 296 -26.70 -4.71 13.44
N CYS A 297 -25.75 -3.85 13.08
CA CYS A 297 -24.35 -4.25 13.07
C CYS A 297 -23.81 -4.33 14.51
N ASN A 298 -24.23 -3.40 15.37
CA ASN A 298 -23.81 -3.41 16.76
C ASN A 298 -24.27 -4.68 17.52
N THR A 299 -25.44 -5.26 17.17
CA THR A 299 -25.92 -6.51 17.80
C THR A 299 -25.05 -7.72 17.49
N ILE A 300 -24.41 -7.78 16.32
CA ILE A 300 -23.41 -8.82 15.99
C ILE A 300 -22.00 -8.42 16.42
N GLY A 301 -21.89 -7.32 17.16
CA GLY A 301 -20.61 -6.79 17.62
C GLY A 301 -19.78 -6.20 16.50
N ARG A 302 -20.37 -5.55 15.49
CA ARG A 302 -19.68 -4.77 14.46
C ARG A 302 -20.01 -3.28 14.61
N THR A 303 -19.02 -2.42 14.82
CA THR A 303 -19.28 -0.97 14.88
C THR A 303 -19.16 -0.32 13.50
N ILE A 304 -20.25 0.30 13.07
CA ILE A 304 -20.32 1.07 11.82
C ILE A 304 -20.83 2.45 12.19
N LEU A 305 -19.98 3.46 12.00
CA LEU A 305 -20.20 4.83 12.45
C LEU A 305 -20.50 5.77 11.28
N TYR A 306 -21.40 6.74 11.51
CA TYR A 306 -21.78 7.74 10.52
C TYR A 306 -21.88 9.14 11.14
N CYS A 307 -21.31 10.15 10.47
CA CYS A 307 -21.41 11.53 10.91
C CYS A 307 -22.76 12.18 10.52
N SER A 308 -23.57 11.54 9.68
CA SER A 308 -24.86 12.09 9.28
C SER A 308 -25.80 11.00 8.76
N LYS A 309 -27.10 11.33 8.62
CA LYS A 309 -28.09 10.40 8.06
C LYS A 309 -27.84 10.21 6.55
N GLU A 310 -27.36 11.24 5.89
CA GLU A 310 -27.02 11.26 4.47
C GLU A 310 -25.85 10.31 4.19
N CYS A 311 -24.81 10.33 5.02
CA CYS A 311 -23.69 9.37 4.93
C CYS A 311 -24.17 7.93 5.12
N GLN A 312 -25.05 7.69 6.10
CA GLN A 312 -25.64 6.37 6.31
C GLN A 312 -26.47 5.91 5.12
N LEU A 313 -27.31 6.77 4.54
CA LEU A 313 -28.13 6.45 3.36
C LEU A 313 -27.28 6.25 2.11
N SER A 314 -26.17 7.00 1.98
CA SER A 314 -25.20 6.83 0.90
C SER A 314 -24.55 5.45 0.99
N ASP A 315 -23.95 5.11 2.14
CA ASP A 315 -23.34 3.80 2.37
C ASP A 315 -24.35 2.65 2.23
N TRP A 316 -25.58 2.85 2.69
CA TRP A 316 -26.70 1.91 2.51
C TRP A 316 -26.96 1.54 1.06
N LYS A 317 -26.84 2.51 0.14
CA LYS A 317 -27.15 2.34 -1.29
C LYS A 317 -25.92 2.05 -2.14
N ARG A 318 -24.80 2.71 -1.84
CA ARG A 318 -23.60 2.87 -2.68
C ARG A 318 -22.30 2.50 -1.99
N GLY A 319 -22.33 1.98 -0.76
CA GLY A 319 -21.14 1.41 -0.13
C GLY A 319 -20.53 0.29 -0.98
N ASP A 320 -19.29 -0.08 -0.69
CA ASP A 320 -18.63 -1.20 -1.36
C ASP A 320 -18.26 -2.31 -0.36
N PRO A 321 -19.08 -3.37 -0.24
CA PRO A 321 -20.40 -3.54 -0.86
C PRO A 321 -21.48 -2.67 -0.18
N PRO A 322 -22.66 -2.46 -0.80
CA PRO A 322 -23.70 -1.61 -0.21
C PRO A 322 -24.12 -2.10 1.17
N HIS A 323 -24.16 -1.24 2.18
CA HIS A 323 -24.35 -1.67 3.57
C HIS A 323 -25.61 -2.52 3.78
N LYS A 324 -26.68 -2.26 3.01
CA LYS A 324 -27.92 -3.05 3.05
C LYS A 324 -27.72 -4.55 2.81
N THR A 325 -26.71 -4.95 2.04
CA THR A 325 -26.45 -6.35 1.71
C THR A 325 -25.69 -7.08 2.83
N ILE A 326 -24.98 -6.34 3.70
CA ILE A 326 -24.10 -6.86 4.75
C ILE A 326 -24.57 -6.53 6.18
N CYS A 327 -25.58 -5.68 6.31
CA CYS A 327 -26.06 -5.16 7.58
C CYS A 327 -26.58 -6.28 8.49
N GLY A 328 -25.94 -6.45 9.66
CA GLY A 328 -26.31 -7.44 10.66
C GLY A 328 -26.02 -8.90 10.27
N LYS A 329 -25.31 -9.14 9.16
CA LYS A 329 -24.85 -10.48 8.75
C LYS A 329 -23.41 -10.70 9.22
N PRO A 330 -23.02 -11.91 9.69
CA PRO A 330 -21.62 -12.24 9.98
C PRO A 330 -20.68 -11.98 8.80
N LEU A 331 -19.40 -11.67 9.07
CA LEU A 331 -18.40 -11.42 8.03
C LEU A 331 -18.14 -12.65 7.18
N ALA A 332 -18.25 -13.86 7.75
CA ALA A 332 -18.11 -15.12 7.01
C ALA A 332 -19.11 -15.22 5.84
N GLU A 333 -20.38 -14.92 6.10
CA GLU A 333 -21.44 -14.94 5.08
C GLU A 333 -21.26 -13.81 4.06
N THR A 334 -20.80 -12.65 4.53
CA THR A 334 -20.55 -11.49 3.70
C THR A 334 -19.40 -11.74 2.71
N ALA A 335 -18.30 -12.34 3.18
CA ALA A 335 -17.12 -12.63 2.37
C ALA A 335 -17.45 -13.60 1.22
N GLN A 336 -18.31 -14.59 1.45
CA GLN A 336 -18.79 -15.50 0.40
C GLN A 336 -19.57 -14.76 -0.68
N GLN A 337 -20.48 -13.86 -0.30
CA GLN A 337 -21.27 -13.05 -1.25
C GLN A 337 -20.39 -12.12 -2.08
N VAL A 338 -19.41 -11.45 -1.45
CA VAL A 338 -18.48 -10.56 -2.16
C VAL A 338 -17.59 -11.34 -3.14
N SER A 339 -17.14 -12.53 -2.75
CA SER A 339 -16.31 -13.39 -3.61
C SER A 339 -17.09 -13.83 -4.87
N GLN A 340 -18.36 -14.17 -4.73
CA GLN A 340 -19.24 -14.53 -5.86
C GLN A 340 -19.52 -13.33 -6.78
N ALA A 341 -19.76 -12.14 -6.22
CA ALA A 341 -20.02 -10.95 -7.01
C ALA A 341 -18.79 -10.50 -7.83
N SER A 342 -17.58 -10.69 -7.27
CA SER A 342 -16.33 -10.24 -7.89
C SER A 342 -15.94 -11.08 -9.11
N GLN A 343 -16.41 -12.33 -9.21
CA GLN A 343 -16.11 -13.20 -10.36
C GLN A 343 -16.79 -12.73 -11.67
N GLY A 344 -17.83 -11.90 -11.59
CA GLY A 344 -18.60 -11.45 -12.76
C GLY A 344 -18.30 -10.04 -13.25
N SER A 345 -17.59 -9.20 -12.47
CA SER A 345 -17.48 -7.76 -12.75
C SER A 345 -16.10 -7.29 -13.21
N GLY A 346 -15.27 -8.18 -13.75
CA GLY A 346 -13.99 -7.79 -14.33
C GLY A 346 -14.23 -6.70 -15.37
N THR A 347 -13.77 -5.47 -15.09
CA THR A 347 -13.79 -4.38 -16.05
C THR A 347 -13.02 -4.86 -17.27
N LYS A 348 -13.71 -5.00 -18.40
CA LYS A 348 -13.06 -5.32 -19.67
C LYS A 348 -12.18 -4.13 -20.02
N THR A 349 -10.88 -4.27 -19.78
CA THR A 349 -9.87 -3.33 -20.24
C THR A 349 -9.78 -3.42 -21.76
N ARG A 350 -9.60 -2.27 -22.43
CA ARG A 350 -9.28 -2.16 -23.86
C ARG A 350 -7.99 -2.89 -24.17
N PHE A 351 -7.03 -2.87 -23.24
CA PHE A 351 -5.72 -3.48 -23.41
C PHE A 351 -5.66 -4.85 -22.72
N PRO A 352 -5.19 -5.90 -23.41
CA PRO A 352 -4.95 -7.21 -22.79
C PRO A 352 -3.81 -7.12 -21.76
N PRO A 353 -3.63 -8.10 -20.86
CA PRO A 353 -2.48 -8.16 -19.95
C PRO A 353 -1.14 -8.18 -20.70
N ALA A 354 -0.07 -7.73 -20.05
CA ALA A 354 1.28 -7.87 -20.57
C ALA A 354 1.69 -9.35 -20.70
N GLU A 355 2.47 -9.68 -21.72
CA GLU A 355 3.04 -11.02 -21.90
C GLU A 355 4.11 -11.32 -20.85
N ALA A 356 4.33 -12.62 -20.60
CA ALA A 356 5.32 -13.07 -19.64
C ALA A 356 6.72 -12.51 -19.99
N GLY A 357 7.34 -11.81 -19.04
CA GLY A 357 8.65 -11.20 -19.21
C GLY A 357 8.63 -9.70 -19.56
N PHE A 358 7.49 -9.17 -20.02
CA PHE A 358 7.32 -7.73 -20.17
C PHE A 358 6.61 -7.14 -18.95
N VAL A 359 7.24 -6.13 -18.33
CA VAL A 359 6.66 -5.39 -17.21
C VAL A 359 6.40 -3.97 -17.70
N ARG A 360 5.13 -3.56 -17.72
CA ARG A 360 4.75 -2.19 -18.06
C ARG A 360 5.37 -1.22 -17.07
N SER A 361 6.03 -0.20 -17.58
CA SER A 361 6.56 0.89 -16.75
C SER A 361 5.42 1.71 -16.15
N PRO A 362 5.63 2.42 -15.03
CA PRO A 362 4.63 3.35 -14.51
C PRO A 362 4.22 4.42 -15.54
N ALA A 363 5.15 4.90 -16.37
CA ALA A 363 4.83 5.87 -17.42
C ALA A 363 3.86 5.28 -18.45
N LEU A 364 4.04 4.01 -18.84
CA LEU A 364 3.09 3.34 -19.72
C LEU A 364 1.73 3.16 -19.05
N LEU A 365 1.69 2.79 -17.76
CA LEU A 365 0.43 2.67 -17.02
C LEU A 365 -0.37 3.97 -16.99
N TYR A 366 0.32 5.12 -16.88
CA TYR A 366 -0.30 6.44 -16.97
C TYR A 366 -1.02 6.62 -18.32
N THR A 367 -0.31 6.39 -19.43
CA THR A 367 -0.85 6.50 -20.79
C THR A 367 -2.03 5.55 -21.02
N LEU A 368 -1.93 4.30 -20.54
CA LEU A 368 -3.03 3.33 -20.65
C LEU A 368 -4.27 3.76 -19.85
N ASN A 369 -4.09 4.29 -18.63
CA ASN A 369 -5.22 4.79 -17.85
C ASN A 369 -5.91 5.97 -18.53
N ALA A 370 -5.13 6.92 -19.06
CA ALA A 370 -5.67 8.06 -19.82
C ALA A 370 -6.46 7.60 -21.06
N LEU A 371 -6.02 6.54 -21.74
CA LEU A 371 -6.72 5.95 -22.89
C LEU A 371 -7.99 5.16 -22.52
N GLU A 372 -8.08 4.62 -21.31
CA GLU A 372 -9.29 3.98 -20.79
C GLU A 372 -10.36 5.02 -20.42
N GLU A 373 -9.93 6.15 -19.86
CA GLU A 373 -10.79 7.29 -19.51
C GLU A 373 -11.30 8.03 -20.76
N ASN A 374 -10.51 8.04 -21.83
CA ASN A 374 -10.81 8.74 -23.09
C ASN A 374 -10.79 7.75 -24.27
N ARG A 375 -11.83 6.91 -24.36
CA ARG A 375 -11.91 5.78 -25.31
C ARG A 375 -11.85 6.17 -26.78
N GLU A 376 -12.12 7.43 -27.08
CA GLU A 376 -12.09 8.01 -28.40
C GLU A 376 -10.69 8.44 -28.86
N LEU A 377 -9.68 8.33 -28.00
CA LEU A 377 -8.28 8.59 -28.32
C LEU A 377 -7.55 7.32 -28.73
N ASP A 378 -6.55 7.48 -29.59
CA ASP A 378 -5.65 6.40 -30.01
C ASP A 378 -4.34 6.44 -29.25
N TYR A 379 -3.89 7.64 -28.86
CA TYR A 379 -2.69 7.84 -28.05
C TYR A 379 -2.79 9.16 -27.25
N VAL A 380 -1.90 9.34 -26.27
CA VAL A 380 -1.83 10.56 -25.44
C VAL A 380 -0.39 11.06 -25.43
N PHE A 381 -0.18 12.32 -25.81
CA PHE A 381 1.09 13.01 -25.55
C PHE A 381 1.09 13.54 -24.13
N VAL A 382 2.03 13.05 -23.33
CA VAL A 382 2.18 13.45 -21.93
C VAL A 382 3.05 14.70 -21.88
N ARG A 383 2.54 15.73 -21.20
CA ARG A 383 3.25 17.00 -21.04
C ARG A 383 3.84 17.13 -19.64
N PRO A 384 4.94 17.90 -19.48
CA PRO A 384 5.46 18.22 -18.15
C PRO A 384 4.39 18.88 -17.28
N SER A 385 4.41 18.62 -15.96
CA SER A 385 3.33 19.02 -15.04
C SER A 385 3.10 20.53 -14.89
N HIS A 386 3.96 21.36 -15.46
CA HIS A 386 3.86 22.83 -15.44
C HIS A 386 3.27 23.40 -16.73
N GLU A 387 3.06 22.56 -17.74
CA GLU A 387 2.40 22.90 -19.00
C GLU A 387 0.90 22.55 -18.92
N ASP A 388 0.10 23.10 -19.84
CA ASP A 388 -1.34 22.80 -19.94
C ASP A 388 -1.61 21.29 -20.07
N ASN A 389 -2.84 20.87 -19.70
CA ASN A 389 -3.34 19.49 -19.72
C ASN A 389 -2.79 18.62 -20.87
N ASP A 390 -2.61 17.32 -20.59
CA ASP A 390 -2.20 16.31 -21.57
C ASP A 390 -3.04 16.35 -22.85
N VAL A 391 -2.38 16.06 -23.97
CA VAL A 391 -2.97 16.24 -25.30
C VAL A 391 -3.29 14.89 -25.90
N GLY A 392 -4.58 14.61 -25.97
CA GLY A 392 -5.11 13.43 -26.63
C GLY A 392 -4.94 13.49 -28.14
N ILE A 393 -4.52 12.38 -28.73
CA ILE A 393 -4.38 12.22 -30.18
C ILE A 393 -5.39 11.19 -30.64
N ARG A 394 -6.16 11.58 -31.65
CA ARG A 394 -6.74 10.62 -32.58
C ARG A 394 -5.73 10.44 -33.68
N ALA A 395 -5.29 9.21 -33.90
CA ALA A 395 -4.36 8.92 -34.96
C ALA A 395 -5.04 9.38 -36.27
N SER A 396 -4.56 10.51 -36.79
CA SER A 396 -5.02 11.13 -38.03
C SER A 396 -4.52 10.31 -39.20
N VAL A 397 -4.80 9.01 -39.20
CA VAL A 397 -4.54 8.18 -40.35
C VAL A 397 -5.78 8.29 -41.21
N ASP A 398 -5.64 9.03 -42.32
CA ASP A 398 -6.73 9.43 -43.23
C ASP A 398 -7.46 8.24 -43.87
N ASN A 399 -7.05 7.01 -43.58
CA ASN A 399 -7.69 5.79 -44.04
C ASN A 399 -7.83 4.75 -42.92
N ALA A 400 -8.90 3.95 -42.99
CA ALA A 400 -9.23 2.91 -42.02
C ALA A 400 -8.15 1.84 -41.85
N MET A 401 -7.39 1.56 -42.91
CA MET A 401 -6.30 0.58 -42.86
C MET A 401 -5.18 1.04 -41.93
N GLY A 402 -4.79 2.30 -42.02
CA GLY A 402 -3.72 2.81 -41.18
C GLY A 402 -4.14 3.01 -39.72
N GLN A 403 -5.41 3.31 -39.43
CA GLN A 403 -5.95 3.24 -38.07
C GLN A 403 -5.87 1.82 -37.51
N MET A 404 -6.24 0.82 -38.31
CA MET A 404 -6.11 -0.59 -37.92
C MET A 404 -4.64 -0.98 -37.67
N PHE A 405 -3.71 -0.57 -38.54
CA PHE A 405 -2.28 -0.84 -38.33
C PHE A 405 -1.73 -0.15 -37.08
N PHE A 406 -2.14 1.10 -36.81
CA PHE A 406 -1.78 1.81 -35.60
C PHE A 406 -2.27 1.05 -34.36
N ALA A 407 -3.55 0.66 -34.33
CA ALA A 407 -4.14 -0.07 -33.21
C ALA A 407 -3.42 -1.41 -32.97
N LEU A 408 -3.10 -2.17 -34.02
CA LEU A 408 -2.35 -3.43 -33.92
C LEU A 408 -0.93 -3.20 -33.39
N THR A 409 -0.26 -2.15 -33.86
CA THR A 409 1.09 -1.78 -33.44
C THR A 409 1.12 -1.37 -31.97
N LEU A 410 0.19 -0.50 -31.56
CA LEU A 410 0.03 -0.09 -30.16
C LEU A 410 -0.26 -1.32 -29.29
N GLN A 411 -1.23 -2.16 -29.68
CA GLN A 411 -1.57 -3.37 -28.92
C GLN A 411 -0.36 -4.26 -28.71
N ARG A 412 0.46 -4.47 -29.75
CA ARG A 412 1.69 -5.28 -29.65
C ARG A 412 2.75 -4.62 -28.78
N ALA A 413 2.94 -3.30 -28.88
CA ALA A 413 3.88 -2.56 -28.05
C ALA A 413 3.49 -2.66 -26.56
N VAL A 414 2.21 -2.48 -26.22
CA VAL A 414 1.74 -2.50 -24.81
C VAL A 414 1.66 -3.90 -24.20
N THR A 415 1.65 -4.97 -25.02
CA THR A 415 1.69 -6.36 -24.54
C THR A 415 3.09 -6.91 -24.44
N THR A 416 3.98 -6.58 -25.38
CA THR A 416 5.29 -7.24 -25.51
C THR A 416 6.48 -6.33 -25.25
N GLY A 417 6.30 -5.01 -25.33
CA GLY A 417 7.43 -4.07 -25.36
C GLY A 417 8.34 -4.23 -26.57
N ASP A 418 7.89 -4.90 -27.64
CA ASP A 418 8.69 -5.20 -28.82
C ASP A 418 9.26 -3.93 -29.47
N ARG A 419 10.60 -3.89 -29.62
CA ARG A 419 11.32 -2.73 -30.14
C ARG A 419 10.85 -2.31 -31.54
N ALA A 420 10.56 -3.26 -32.42
CA ALA A 420 10.10 -2.93 -33.77
C ALA A 420 8.72 -2.27 -33.74
N SER A 421 7.81 -2.78 -32.90
CA SER A 421 6.48 -2.19 -32.71
C SER A 421 6.55 -0.79 -32.10
N VAL A 422 7.43 -0.56 -31.12
CA VAL A 422 7.64 0.79 -30.53
C VAL A 422 8.25 1.75 -31.56
N GLN A 423 9.16 1.28 -32.42
CA GLN A 423 9.70 2.08 -33.52
C GLN A 423 8.60 2.46 -34.54
N MET A 424 7.73 1.52 -34.92
CA MET A 424 6.59 1.81 -35.79
C MET A 424 5.61 2.82 -35.16
N LEU A 425 5.40 2.72 -33.84
CA LEU A 425 4.59 3.67 -33.08
C LEU A 425 5.21 5.08 -33.12
N TYR A 426 6.54 5.19 -32.95
CA TYR A 426 7.27 6.46 -33.07
C TYR A 426 7.05 7.11 -34.45
N GLU A 427 7.28 6.36 -35.54
CA GLU A 427 7.12 6.90 -36.90
C GLU A 427 5.68 7.37 -37.17
N ALA A 428 4.69 6.63 -36.68
CA ALA A 428 3.27 7.00 -36.83
C ALA A 428 2.88 8.25 -36.03
N LEU A 429 3.51 8.47 -34.87
CA LEU A 429 3.20 9.60 -33.98
C LEU A 429 4.03 10.86 -34.27
N LYS A 430 5.19 10.72 -34.92
CA LYS A 430 6.17 11.79 -35.13
C LYS A 430 5.57 13.02 -35.81
N VAL A 431 4.81 12.82 -36.89
CA VAL A 431 4.18 13.92 -37.63
C VAL A 431 3.26 14.74 -36.72
N SER A 432 2.40 14.07 -35.94
CA SER A 432 1.52 14.75 -34.98
C SER A 432 2.31 15.47 -33.88
N ALA A 433 3.43 14.87 -33.41
CA ALA A 433 4.27 15.47 -32.37
C ALA A 433 5.01 16.72 -32.85
N GLU A 434 5.31 16.83 -34.14
CA GLU A 434 6.01 17.98 -34.75
C GLU A 434 5.05 19.03 -35.34
N THR A 435 3.77 18.69 -35.50
CA THR A 435 2.79 19.57 -36.13
C THR A 435 2.46 20.75 -35.20
N PRO A 436 2.59 22.02 -35.65
CA PRO A 436 2.29 23.18 -34.83
C PRO A 436 0.86 23.15 -34.28
N GLY A 437 0.72 23.25 -32.97
CA GLY A 437 -0.59 23.23 -32.30
C GLY A 437 -0.50 22.63 -30.89
N PRO A 438 -1.65 22.31 -30.27
CA PRO A 438 -1.68 21.65 -28.97
C PRO A 438 -0.94 20.30 -28.97
N GLY A 439 -0.85 19.59 -30.10
CA GLY A 439 -0.10 18.33 -30.20
C GLY A 439 1.42 18.49 -30.26
N ASN A 440 1.95 19.70 -30.38
CA ASN A 440 3.38 19.91 -30.56
C ASN A 440 4.13 19.67 -29.24
N ILE A 441 4.69 18.48 -29.09
CA ILE A 441 5.67 18.16 -28.04
C ILE A 441 7.10 18.04 -28.62
N GLY A 442 7.21 17.96 -29.94
CA GLY A 442 8.45 17.72 -30.68
C GLY A 442 8.92 16.27 -30.64
N ALA A 443 9.67 15.86 -31.66
CA ALA A 443 10.19 14.49 -31.76
C ALA A 443 11.08 14.09 -30.58
N ALA A 444 11.86 15.02 -30.02
CA ALA A 444 12.72 14.73 -28.87
C ALA A 444 11.92 14.34 -27.62
N ALA A 445 10.82 15.03 -27.33
CA ALA A 445 9.94 14.69 -26.21
C ALA A 445 9.22 13.36 -26.46
N LEU A 446 8.74 13.12 -27.69
CA LEU A 446 8.14 11.83 -28.06
C LEU A 446 9.11 10.66 -27.85
N ARG A 447 10.37 10.80 -28.27
CA ARG A 447 11.40 9.77 -28.03
C ARG A 447 11.62 9.53 -26.54
N LYS A 448 11.66 10.60 -25.74
CA LYS A 448 11.77 10.49 -24.27
C LYS A 448 10.55 9.78 -23.67
N GLN A 449 9.33 10.13 -24.09
CA GLN A 449 8.10 9.49 -23.63
C GLN A 449 8.11 7.99 -23.94
N LEU A 450 8.41 7.60 -25.18
CA LEU A 450 8.48 6.17 -25.57
C LEU A 450 9.59 5.41 -24.84
N LYS A 451 10.73 6.06 -24.56
CA LYS A 451 11.77 5.48 -23.72
C LYS A 451 11.28 5.24 -22.30
N ASN A 452 10.55 6.18 -21.71
CA ASN A 452 10.01 6.04 -20.36
C ASN A 452 8.91 4.97 -20.30
N GLU A 453 8.06 4.91 -21.33
CA GLU A 453 6.97 3.93 -21.43
C GLU A 453 7.48 2.50 -21.63
N TYR A 454 8.39 2.28 -22.58
CA TYR A 454 8.78 0.94 -23.04
C TYR A 454 10.22 0.53 -22.69
N GLY A 455 11.05 1.45 -22.19
CA GLY A 455 12.48 1.20 -22.00
C GLY A 455 13.27 1.09 -23.31
N VAL A 456 12.70 1.58 -24.42
CA VAL A 456 13.26 1.43 -25.78
C VAL A 456 13.72 2.79 -26.32
N ASP A 457 14.98 2.87 -26.73
CA ASP A 457 15.51 4.00 -27.49
C ASP A 457 15.17 3.84 -28.99
N VAL A 458 14.20 4.63 -29.45
CA VAL A 458 13.80 4.75 -30.87
C VAL A 458 14.71 5.75 -31.61
N GLN A 459 14.90 5.53 -32.91
CA GLN A 459 15.77 6.34 -33.77
C GLN A 459 14.99 6.86 -34.98
N ASP A 460 15.46 7.93 -35.62
CA ASP A 460 14.86 8.34 -36.89
C ASP A 460 15.24 7.33 -37.98
N SER A 461 14.25 6.87 -38.77
CA SER A 461 14.52 6.05 -39.95
C SER A 461 15.40 6.85 -40.93
N ALA A 462 16.51 6.24 -41.34
CA ALA A 462 17.50 6.83 -42.23
C ALA A 462 16.99 7.00 -43.67
#